data_AF-A0A7W0ZAJ6-F1
#
_entry.id   AF-A0A7W0ZAJ6-F1
#
_cell.length_a   1.000
_cell.length_b   1.000
_cell.length_c   1.000
_cell.angle_alpha   90.00
_cell.angle_beta   90.00
_cell.angle_gamma   90.00
#
_symmetry.space_group_name_H-M   'P 1'
#
loop_
_entity.id
_entity.type
_entity.pdbx_description
1 polymer ?
#
loop_
_entity_poly.entity_id
_entity_poly.type
_entity_poly.pdbx_seq_one_letter_code
_entity_poly.pdbx_strand_id
1 'polypeptide(L)'
;MADELRPSEEVSAEELLEALKQLKVSDVLVQSLSTVSSLAFHRLSEEHRDLEEARLAIEALRALVPLLRPSLPPEISRDFEAVTANLQLAYADAVGPLAS
;
A
#
# COMPACT_ATOMS: atom_id res chain seq x y z
N MET A 1 -24.59 36.86 -10.38
CA MET A 1 -24.25 35.42 -10.52
C MET A 1 -24.33 34.87 -9.11
N ALA A 2 -25.40 34.12 -8.81
CA ALA A 2 -25.60 33.53 -7.50
C ALA A 2 -24.61 32.36 -7.37
N ASP A 3 -23.74 32.48 -6.38
CA ASP A 3 -22.94 31.40 -5.85
C ASP A 3 -23.90 30.47 -5.09
N GLU A 4 -24.45 29.48 -5.80
CA GLU A 4 -25.14 28.36 -5.17
C GLU A 4 -24.08 27.56 -4.41
N LEU A 5 -23.94 27.89 -3.12
CA LEU A 5 -23.34 27.03 -2.11
C LEU A 5 -24.01 25.66 -2.20
N ARG A 6 -23.33 24.72 -2.88
CA ARG A 6 -23.68 23.31 -2.83
C ARG A 6 -23.69 22.93 -1.34
N PRO A 7 -24.78 22.36 -0.81
CA PRO A 7 -24.78 21.90 0.56
C PRO A 7 -23.66 20.85 0.68
N SER A 8 -22.74 21.08 1.62
CA SER A 8 -21.79 20.05 2.03
C SER A 8 -22.61 18.85 2.47
N GLU A 9 -22.57 17.75 1.72
CA GLU A 9 -23.17 16.48 2.14
C GLU A 9 -22.36 15.95 3.32
N GLU A 10 -22.73 16.38 4.53
CA GLU A 10 -22.18 15.82 5.76
C GLU A 10 -22.70 14.38 5.89
N VAL A 11 -21.79 13.41 5.75
CA VAL A 11 -22.09 11.98 5.95
C VAL A 11 -22.60 11.79 7.38
N SER A 12 -23.80 11.25 7.54
CA SER A 12 -24.38 11.01 8.86
C SER A 12 -23.62 9.90 9.60
N ALA A 13 -23.68 9.94 10.94
CA ALA A 13 -23.06 8.90 11.77
C ALA A 13 -23.62 7.49 11.48
N GLU A 14 -24.91 7.41 11.11
CA GLU A 14 -25.58 6.14 10.77
C GLU A 14 -25.09 5.58 9.43
N GLU A 15 -24.93 6.44 8.41
CA GLU A 15 -24.36 6.05 7.11
C GLU A 15 -22.91 5.58 7.24
N LEU A 16 -22.10 6.27 8.06
CA LEU A 16 -20.72 5.85 8.34
C LEU A 16 -20.68 4.49 9.04
N LEU A 17 -21.54 4.27 10.04
CA LEU A 17 -21.65 2.99 10.74
C LEU A 17 -22.03 1.84 9.79
N GLU A 18 -22.97 2.09 8.87
CA GLU A 18 -23.37 1.07 7.91
C GLU A 18 -22.25 0.77 6.91
N ALA A 19 -21.54 1.78 6.40
CA ALA A 19 -20.38 1.59 5.55
C ALA A 19 -19.27 0.76 6.23
N LEU A 20 -19.00 1.04 7.51
CA LEU A 20 -17.99 0.30 8.29
C LEU A 20 -18.35 -1.18 8.49
N LYS A 21 -19.64 -1.53 8.61
CA LYS A 21 -20.08 -2.94 8.73
C LYS A 21 -19.83 -3.74 7.45
N GLN A 22 -19.88 -3.10 6.29
CA GLN A 22 -19.68 -3.76 5.00
C GLN A 22 -18.19 -3.89 4.64
N LEU A 23 -17.31 -3.18 5.35
CA LEU A 23 -15.88 -3.13 5.07
C LEU A 23 -15.19 -4.43 5.52
N LYS A 24 -14.49 -5.09 4.59
CA LYS A 24 -13.66 -6.24 4.96
C LYS A 24 -12.26 -5.79 5.33
N VAL A 25 -11.72 -6.42 6.37
CA VAL A 25 -10.32 -6.20 6.80
C VAL A 25 -9.35 -6.51 5.65
N SER A 26 -9.62 -7.53 4.85
CA SER A 26 -8.81 -7.87 3.66
C SER A 26 -8.70 -6.70 2.69
N ASP A 27 -9.79 -5.99 2.45
CA ASP A 27 -9.87 -4.94 1.44
C ASP A 27 -9.08 -3.71 1.91
N VAL A 28 -9.19 -3.38 3.20
CA VAL A 28 -8.37 -2.32 3.84
C VAL A 28 -6.89 -2.65 3.78
N LEU A 29 -6.52 -3.90 4.07
CA LEU A 29 -5.13 -4.33 4.05
C LEU A 29 -4.57 -4.33 2.63
N VAL A 30 -5.34 -4.73 1.62
CA VAL A 30 -4.94 -4.60 0.21
C VAL A 30 -4.68 -3.14 -0.16
N GLN A 31 -5.60 -2.23 0.18
CA GLN A 31 -5.42 -0.79 -0.07
C GLN A 31 -4.14 -0.27 0.62
N SER A 32 -3.94 -0.67 1.88
CA SER A 32 -2.78 -0.26 2.68
C SER A 32 -1.48 -0.78 2.09
N LEU A 33 -1.43 -2.05 1.67
CA LEU A 33 -0.26 -2.65 1.03
C LEU A 33 0.07 -1.98 -0.31
N SER A 34 -0.93 -1.57 -1.09
CA SER A 34 -0.71 -0.77 -2.30
C SER A 34 -0.04 0.56 -1.98
N THR A 35 -0.53 1.27 -0.95
CA THR A 35 0.08 2.53 -0.50
C THR A 35 1.51 2.33 0.01
N VAL A 36 1.74 1.30 0.83
CA VAL A 36 3.07 0.94 1.34
C VAL A 36 4.04 0.61 0.21
N SER A 37 3.58 -0.13 -0.81
CA SER A 37 4.39 -0.47 -1.98
C SER A 37 4.84 0.77 -2.75
N SER A 38 3.92 1.70 -3.02
CA SER A 38 4.22 2.96 -3.71
C SER A 38 5.21 3.81 -2.90
N LEU A 39 5.04 3.88 -1.57
CA LEU A 39 5.96 4.59 -0.71
C LEU A 39 7.34 3.94 -0.74
N ALA A 40 7.43 2.61 -0.69
CA ALA A 40 8.69 1.88 -0.73
C ALA A 40 9.49 2.18 -2.00
N PHE A 41 8.85 2.16 -3.17
CA PHE A 41 9.51 2.55 -4.43
C PHE A 41 10.01 4.00 -4.39
N HIS A 42 9.22 4.91 -3.82
CA HIS A 42 9.64 6.30 -3.65
C HIS A 42 10.85 6.43 -2.72
N ARG A 43 10.89 5.66 -1.62
CA ARG A 43 12.04 5.61 -0.67
C ARG A 43 13.29 4.92 -1.24
N LEU A 44 13.17 4.23 -2.37
CA LEU A 44 14.30 3.66 -3.09
C LEU A 44 14.87 4.60 -4.16
N SER A 45 14.14 5.66 -4.53
CA SER A 45 14.63 6.68 -5.46
C SER A 45 15.80 7.47 -4.88
N GLU A 46 16.68 8.01 -5.73
CA GLU A 46 17.86 8.76 -5.28
C GLU A 46 17.49 10.02 -4.49
N GLU A 47 16.44 10.72 -4.89
CA GLU A 47 16.02 12.00 -4.28
C GLU A 47 15.46 11.81 -2.86
N HIS A 48 14.76 10.70 -2.61
CA HIS A 48 14.03 10.46 -1.37
C HIS A 48 14.51 9.22 -0.63
N ARG A 49 15.79 8.85 -0.84
CA ARG A 49 16.35 7.58 -0.37
C ARG A 49 16.23 7.44 1.15
N ASP A 50 15.50 6.43 1.59
CA ASP A 50 15.38 5.99 2.97
C ASP A 50 15.32 4.45 3.01
N LEU A 51 16.46 3.84 3.30
CA LEU A 51 16.61 2.39 3.25
C LEU A 51 15.93 1.71 4.44
N GLU A 52 15.85 2.34 5.61
CA GLU A 52 15.16 1.73 6.76
C GLU A 52 13.64 1.67 6.51
N GLU A 53 13.06 2.73 5.96
CA GLU A 53 11.64 2.75 5.58
C GLU A 53 11.35 1.77 4.43
N ALA A 54 12.22 1.69 3.41
CA ALA A 54 12.08 0.72 2.34
C ALA A 54 12.16 -0.74 2.85
N ARG A 55 13.07 -1.02 3.78
CA ARG A 55 13.20 -2.32 4.43
C ARG A 55 11.96 -2.66 5.25
N LEU A 56 11.44 -1.71 6.02
CA LEU A 56 10.21 -1.89 6.80
C LEU A 56 9.03 -2.26 5.89
N ALA A 57 8.88 -1.55 4.77
CA ALA A 57 7.84 -1.86 3.79
C ALA A 57 7.98 -3.27 3.20
N ILE A 58 9.20 -3.66 2.79
CA ILE A 58 9.47 -5.01 2.28
C ILE A 58 9.09 -6.08 3.30
N GLU A 59 9.50 -5.93 4.55
CA GLU A 59 9.17 -6.91 5.60
C GLU A 59 7.66 -6.96 5.88
N ALA A 60 6.97 -5.82 5.84
CA ALA A 60 5.52 -5.78 5.96
C ALA A 60 4.83 -6.56 4.82
N LEU A 61 5.25 -6.35 3.56
CA LEU A 61 4.72 -7.12 2.43
C LEU A 61 4.99 -8.63 2.58
N ARG A 62 6.23 -9.01 2.94
CA ARG A 62 6.60 -10.42 3.14
C ARG A 62 5.77 -11.12 4.22
N ALA A 63 5.38 -10.39 5.26
CA ALA A 63 4.55 -10.92 6.33
C ALA A 63 3.06 -10.99 5.95
N LEU A 64 2.54 -9.93 5.35
CA LEU A 64 1.09 -9.76 5.14
C LEU A 64 0.59 -10.43 3.87
N VAL A 65 1.37 -10.47 2.79
CA VAL A 65 0.91 -11.06 1.52
C VAL A 65 0.58 -12.57 1.66
N PRO A 66 1.42 -13.41 2.29
CA PRO A 66 1.07 -14.81 2.52
C PRO A 66 -0.14 -14.99 3.44
N LEU A 67 -0.29 -14.09 4.43
CA LEU A 67 -1.41 -14.10 5.37
C LEU A 67 -2.74 -13.79 4.66
N LEU A 68 -2.73 -12.87 3.70
CA LEU A 68 -3.92 -12.45 2.96
C LEU A 68 -4.29 -13.42 1.83
N ARG A 69 -3.34 -14.21 1.30
CA ARG A 69 -3.55 -15.12 0.17
C ARG A 69 -4.84 -15.96 0.24
N PRO A 70 -5.24 -16.57 1.38
CA PRO A 70 -6.49 -17.35 1.46
C PRO A 70 -7.78 -16.54 1.29
N SER A 71 -7.70 -15.21 1.49
CA SER A 71 -8.84 -14.29 1.47
C SER A 71 -8.89 -13.43 0.20
N LEU A 72 -7.93 -13.58 -0.72
CA LEU A 72 -7.80 -12.75 -1.92
C LEU A 72 -7.96 -13.58 -3.20
N PRO A 73 -8.39 -12.95 -4.31
CA PRO A 73 -8.26 -13.55 -5.63
C PRO A 73 -6.80 -13.92 -5.92
N PRO A 74 -6.52 -15.08 -6.56
CA PRO A 74 -5.16 -15.52 -6.84
C PRO A 74 -4.33 -14.48 -7.60
N GLU A 75 -4.96 -13.72 -8.50
CA GLU A 75 -4.33 -12.66 -9.30
C GLU A 75 -3.74 -11.58 -8.40
N ILE A 76 -4.52 -11.08 -7.45
CA ILE A 76 -4.09 -10.01 -6.53
C ILE A 76 -2.93 -10.48 -5.65
N SER A 77 -2.99 -11.72 -5.15
CA SER A 77 -1.88 -12.26 -4.35
C SER A 77 -0.59 -12.39 -5.16
N ARG A 78 -0.68 -12.84 -6.43
CA ARG A 78 0.48 -12.93 -7.33
C ARG A 78 1.07 -11.56 -7.64
N ASP A 79 0.23 -10.55 -7.85
CA ASP A 79 0.68 -9.19 -8.13
C ASP A 79 1.50 -8.62 -6.95
N PHE A 80 1.02 -8.80 -5.72
CA PHE A 80 1.78 -8.38 -4.53
C PHE A 80 3.07 -9.18 -4.31
N GLU A 81 3.08 -10.48 -4.63
CA GLU A 81 4.30 -11.28 -4.58
C GLU A 81 5.34 -10.76 -5.57
N ALA A 82 4.91 -10.42 -6.80
CA ALA A 82 5.78 -9.80 -7.80
C ALA A 82 6.29 -8.42 -7.36
N VAL A 83 5.43 -7.58 -6.80
CA VAL A 83 5.82 -6.27 -6.23
C VAL A 83 6.84 -6.44 -5.12
N THR A 84 6.64 -7.41 -4.22
CA THR A 84 7.58 -7.69 -3.12
C THR A 84 8.94 -8.09 -3.66
N ALA A 85 8.99 -8.99 -4.65
CA ALA A 85 10.25 -9.41 -5.27
C ALA A 85 10.96 -8.25 -5.97
N ASN A 86 10.24 -7.40 -6.69
CA ASN A 86 10.81 -6.23 -7.36
C ASN A 86 11.37 -5.21 -6.37
N LEU A 87 10.67 -4.96 -5.25
CA LEU A 87 11.16 -4.10 -4.18
C LEU A 87 12.44 -4.66 -3.54
N GLN A 88 12.49 -5.97 -3.32
CA GLN A 88 13.69 -6.63 -2.78
C GLN A 88 14.90 -6.49 -3.72
N LEU A 89 14.71 -6.64 -5.02
CA LEU A 89 15.77 -6.43 -6.02
C LEU A 89 16.24 -4.98 -6.03
N ALA A 90 15.31 -4.02 -6.13
CA ALA A 90 15.64 -2.60 -6.12
C ALA A 90 16.33 -2.17 -4.81
N TYR A 91 15.91 -2.72 -3.68
CA TYR A 91 16.58 -2.52 -2.40
C TYR A 91 17.99 -3.10 -2.39
N ALA A 92 18.18 -4.32 -2.89
CA ALA A 92 19.49 -4.97 -3.00
C ALA A 92 20.46 -4.14 -3.85
N ASP A 93 20.00 -3.60 -4.98
CA ASP A 93 20.77 -2.70 -5.83
C ASP A 93 21.12 -1.38 -5.11
N ALA A 94 20.19 -0.85 -4.32
CA ALA A 94 20.39 0.39 -3.57
C ALA A 94 21.35 0.26 -2.38
N VAL A 95 21.43 -0.93 -1.75
CA VAL A 95 22.40 -1.23 -0.67
C VAL A 95 23.73 -1.77 -1.19
N GLY A 96 23.76 -2.28 -2.42
CA GLY A 96 24.96 -2.76 -3.07
C GLY A 96 26.02 -1.64 -3.18
N PRO A 97 27.31 -1.97 -3.28
CA PRO A 97 28.32 -0.96 -3.55
C PRO A 97 27.93 -0.31 -4.88
N LEU A 98 27.67 1.01 -4.87
CA LEU A 98 27.59 1.80 -6.08
C LEU A 98 28.80 1.41 -6.93
N ALA A 99 28.58 0.74 -8.05
CA ALA A 99 29.64 0.50 -9.02
C ALA A 99 30.21 1.88 -9.35
N SER A 100 31.41 2.13 -8.84
CA SER A 100 32.17 3.36 -9.05
C SER A 100 32.67 3.41 -10.49
#